data_AF-A0A1F7Z178-F1
#
_entry.id   AF-A0A1F7Z178-F1
#
_cell.length_a   1.000
_cell.length_b   1.000
_cell.length_c   1.000
_cell.angle_alpha   90.00
_cell.angle_beta   90.00
_cell.angle_gamma   90.00
#
_symmetry.space_group_name_H-M   'P 1'
#
loop_
_entity.id
_entity.type
_entity.pdbx_description
1 polymer ?
#
loop_
_entity_poly.entity_id
_entity_poly.type
_entity_poly.pdbx_seq_one_letter_code
_entity_poly.pdbx_strand_id
1 'polypeptide(L)'
;MTIETISGEGYETQERVGFGKNSWLMIPFYADPELPGYKEAVGRFAGFIEHSKDITGLNLAVIDDGSGLTPDLLNNVPDRLITIPENMGKANAVRVGLNSLLNEPANNLGFLVQYDGDGDQASKDIPRVQKKIVEISRGNPEIPALVIGDRYSEELTVTPNPESVAYRQSLLTFFGSIARTLGHDENVRDWVSGARAYTRRYAKEFLAKSKSGRYGVECEQLVVASLVGANVATAPLTVSRPRDTSTLTSKWLQNFEVFLGYEDALRERGKGPLVDLVGNLVEMLKQEVDEFDVNLSPLGEETEMHFTRQGDRYTALIPPDYRAKIFDTERNFPFTIRKNI
;
A
#
# COMPACT_ATOMS: atom_id res chain seq x y z
N MET A 1 7.57 -0.07 -46.57
CA MET A 1 7.89 -0.41 -45.17
C MET A 1 6.84 0.31 -44.36
N THR A 2 5.76 -0.41 -44.11
CA THR A 2 4.44 0.16 -43.79
C THR A 2 4.28 0.08 -42.29
N ILE A 3 3.95 1.21 -41.68
CA ILE A 3 3.68 1.33 -40.25
C ILE A 3 2.34 0.64 -40.02
N GLU A 4 2.36 -0.55 -39.44
CA GLU A 4 1.14 -1.21 -38.97
C GLU A 4 0.71 -0.52 -37.68
N THR A 5 -0.31 0.34 -37.83
CA THR A 5 -1.23 0.72 -36.76
C THR A 5 -1.81 -0.54 -36.14
N ILE A 6 -1.39 -0.86 -34.92
CA ILE A 6 -2.09 -1.81 -34.07
C ILE A 6 -3.38 -1.11 -33.64
N SER A 7 -4.45 -1.40 -34.37
CA SER A 7 -5.81 -1.05 -34.02
C SER A 7 -6.17 -1.70 -32.69
N GLY A 8 -6.61 -0.87 -31.74
CA GLY A 8 -7.13 -1.33 -30.46
C GLY A 8 -8.36 -2.19 -30.65
N GLU A 9 -8.23 -3.48 -30.38
CA GLU A 9 -9.33 -4.39 -30.12
C GLU A 9 -9.19 -4.91 -28.69
N GLY A 10 -10.22 -4.70 -27.86
CA GLY A 10 -10.40 -5.45 -26.62
C GLY A 10 -10.55 -4.69 -25.30
N TYR A 11 -10.59 -3.36 -25.28
CA TYR A 11 -11.15 -2.65 -24.13
C TYR A 11 -12.61 -2.34 -24.44
N GLU A 12 -13.49 -3.28 -24.11
CA GLU A 12 -14.89 -2.95 -23.85
C GLU A 12 -14.89 -1.68 -23.01
N THR A 13 -15.53 -0.64 -23.53
CA THR A 13 -15.84 0.57 -22.78
C THR A 13 -16.55 0.16 -21.51
N GLN A 14 -15.78 0.03 -20.42
CA GLN A 14 -16.32 -0.16 -19.09
C GLN A 14 -17.39 0.93 -18.94
N GLU A 15 -18.64 0.51 -18.78
CA GLU A 15 -19.68 1.38 -18.27
C GLU A 15 -19.04 2.21 -17.17
N ARG A 16 -19.06 3.54 -17.29
CA ARG A 16 -18.60 4.45 -16.25
C ARG A 16 -19.41 4.13 -14.99
N VAL A 17 -18.94 3.17 -14.20
CA VAL A 17 -19.51 2.78 -12.91
C VAL A 17 -19.60 4.09 -12.15
N GLY A 18 -20.80 4.53 -11.81
CA GLY A 18 -21.10 5.93 -11.45
C GLY A 18 -20.18 6.54 -10.40
N PHE A 19 -19.04 7.07 -10.81
CA PHE A 19 -18.20 7.93 -10.00
C PHE A 19 -18.79 9.32 -10.12
N GLY A 20 -19.34 9.82 -9.02
CA GLY A 20 -19.74 11.21 -8.95
C GLY A 20 -18.56 12.11 -9.27
N LYS A 21 -18.82 13.26 -9.91
CA LYS A 21 -17.84 14.32 -10.28
C LYS A 21 -16.97 14.85 -9.13
N ASN A 22 -17.13 14.32 -7.92
CA ASN A 22 -16.52 14.77 -6.68
C ASN A 22 -15.68 13.66 -6.03
N SER A 23 -15.24 12.66 -6.79
CA SER A 23 -14.27 11.66 -6.32
C SER A 23 -12.87 12.06 -6.78
N TRP A 24 -11.88 11.81 -5.92
CA TRP A 24 -10.52 12.30 -6.16
C TRP A 24 -9.50 11.15 -6.18
N LEU A 25 -8.56 11.26 -7.11
CA LEU A 25 -7.29 10.55 -7.10
C LEU A 25 -6.24 11.48 -6.45
N MET A 26 -5.66 11.04 -5.35
CA MET A 26 -4.63 11.74 -4.59
C MET A 26 -3.30 11.02 -4.77
N ILE A 27 -2.28 11.73 -5.24
CA ILE A 27 -0.95 11.16 -5.47
C ILE A 27 0.10 12.04 -4.79
N PRO A 28 0.69 11.59 -3.66
CA PRO A 28 1.81 12.27 -3.03
C PRO A 28 3.09 12.16 -3.87
N PHE A 29 3.86 13.24 -3.89
CA PHE A 29 5.20 13.31 -4.47
C PHE A 29 6.15 13.94 -3.45
N TYR A 30 7.24 13.24 -3.15
CA TYR A 30 8.17 13.55 -2.05
C TYR A 30 9.63 13.33 -2.45
N ALA A 31 9.94 13.48 -3.74
CA ALA A 31 11.30 13.33 -4.25
C ALA A 31 12.13 14.55 -3.84
N ASP A 32 13.33 14.31 -3.32
CA ASP A 32 14.24 15.38 -2.92
C ASP A 32 14.81 16.09 -4.17
N PRO A 33 14.61 17.42 -4.31
CA PRO A 33 15.08 18.18 -5.46
C PRO A 33 16.61 18.29 -5.54
N GLU A 34 17.33 18.04 -4.45
CA GLU A 34 18.80 18.09 -4.40
C GLU A 34 19.44 16.77 -4.85
N LEU A 35 18.68 15.66 -4.88
CA LEU A 35 19.21 14.35 -5.23
C LEU A 35 19.34 14.16 -6.75
N PRO A 36 20.40 13.44 -7.21
CA PRO A 36 20.49 13.00 -8.59
C PRO A 36 19.26 12.19 -9.00
N GLY A 37 18.75 12.43 -10.20
CA GLY A 37 17.56 11.73 -10.71
C GLY A 37 16.22 12.46 -10.47
N TYR A 38 16.24 13.64 -9.82
CA TYR A 38 15.02 14.43 -9.57
C TYR A 38 14.25 14.75 -10.86
N LYS A 39 14.94 15.24 -11.90
CA LYS A 39 14.30 15.61 -13.18
C LYS A 39 13.62 14.41 -13.84
N GLU A 40 14.27 13.26 -13.82
CA GLU A 40 13.74 12.01 -14.34
C GLU A 40 12.55 11.53 -13.49
N ALA A 41 12.60 11.71 -12.17
CA ALA A 41 11.48 11.40 -11.28
C ALA A 41 10.26 12.28 -11.57
N VAL A 42 10.45 13.59 -11.74
CA VAL A 42 9.38 14.52 -12.14
C VAL A 42 8.81 14.15 -13.51
N GLY A 43 9.66 13.84 -14.49
CA GLY A 43 9.20 13.43 -15.83
C GLY A 43 8.38 12.15 -15.82
N ARG A 44 8.83 11.11 -15.09
CA ARG A 44 8.05 9.87 -14.90
C ARG A 44 6.73 10.14 -14.18
N PHE A 45 6.76 10.98 -13.16
CA PHE A 45 5.59 11.35 -12.39
C PHE A 45 4.56 12.10 -13.25
N ALA A 46 4.99 13.07 -14.06
CA ALA A 46 4.13 13.80 -14.99
C ALA A 46 3.41 12.86 -15.97
N GLY A 47 4.12 11.92 -16.59
CA GLY A 47 3.51 10.91 -17.46
C GLY A 47 2.56 9.96 -16.72
N PHE A 48 2.89 9.60 -15.47
CA PHE A 48 2.02 8.77 -14.64
C PHE A 48 0.69 9.46 -14.32
N ILE A 49 0.72 10.74 -13.93
CA ILE A 49 -0.50 11.48 -13.57
C ILE A 49 -1.36 11.81 -14.79
N GLU A 50 -0.74 12.06 -15.96
CA GLU A 50 -1.44 12.25 -17.24
C GLU A 50 -2.22 11.00 -17.61
N HIS A 51 -1.54 9.84 -17.66
CA HIS A 51 -2.22 8.58 -17.97
C HIS A 51 -3.28 8.22 -16.93
N SER A 52 -3.02 8.47 -15.64
CA SER A 52 -3.98 8.24 -14.56
C SER A 52 -5.25 9.08 -14.70
N LYS A 53 -5.13 10.35 -15.08
CA LYS A 53 -6.29 11.25 -15.27
C LYS A 53 -7.16 10.76 -16.42
N ASP A 54 -6.55 10.37 -17.53
CA ASP A 54 -7.26 9.93 -18.74
C ASP A 54 -8.11 8.67 -18.51
N ILE A 55 -7.58 7.68 -17.78
CA ILE A 55 -8.23 6.38 -17.63
C ILE A 55 -9.23 6.29 -16.47
N THR A 56 -9.14 7.20 -15.49
CA THR A 56 -9.96 7.11 -14.26
C THR A 56 -11.19 8.02 -14.29
N GLY A 57 -11.12 9.16 -14.98
CA GLY A 57 -12.14 10.19 -14.94
C GLY A 57 -12.34 10.81 -13.54
N LEU A 58 -11.40 10.61 -12.62
CA LEU A 58 -11.38 11.23 -11.29
C LEU A 58 -10.77 12.63 -11.37
N ASN A 59 -11.15 13.51 -10.42
CA ASN A 59 -10.38 14.73 -10.20
C ASN A 59 -9.01 14.33 -9.63
N LEU A 60 -7.95 14.98 -10.10
CA LEU A 60 -6.59 14.67 -9.71
C LEU A 60 -6.03 15.73 -8.75
N ALA A 61 -5.63 15.28 -7.57
CA ALA A 61 -4.88 16.05 -6.61
C ALA A 61 -3.45 15.52 -6.49
N VAL A 62 -2.47 16.38 -6.76
CA VAL A 62 -1.06 16.12 -6.47
C VAL A 62 -0.71 16.78 -5.14
N ILE A 63 -0.06 16.03 -4.26
CA ILE A 63 0.47 16.56 -3.00
C ILE A 63 1.99 16.67 -3.12
N ASP A 64 2.48 17.89 -3.27
CA ASP A 64 3.91 18.20 -3.32
C ASP A 64 4.46 18.35 -1.91
N ASP A 65 5.25 17.39 -1.45
CA ASP A 65 5.86 17.35 -0.13
C ASP A 65 7.27 17.97 -0.14
N GLY A 66 7.33 19.28 -0.39
CA GLY A 66 8.58 20.04 -0.41
C GLY A 66 9.50 19.72 -1.59
N SER A 67 8.95 19.16 -2.69
CA SER A 67 9.76 18.82 -3.87
C SER A 67 9.89 19.99 -4.84
N GLY A 68 9.08 21.04 -4.71
CA GLY A 68 9.12 22.22 -5.57
C GLY A 68 8.43 22.00 -6.92
N LEU A 69 7.35 21.19 -6.92
CA LEU A 69 6.53 21.01 -8.09
C LEU A 69 5.76 22.29 -8.42
N THR A 70 5.59 22.56 -9.70
CA THR A 70 4.76 23.64 -10.21
C THR A 70 3.76 23.09 -11.22
N PRO A 71 2.64 23.79 -11.50
CA PRO A 71 1.69 23.35 -12.52
C PRO A 71 2.35 23.12 -13.89
N ASP A 72 3.31 23.97 -14.27
CA ASP A 72 4.03 23.84 -15.54
C ASP A 72 4.90 22.58 -15.61
N LEU A 73 5.56 22.20 -14.51
CA LEU A 73 6.32 20.95 -14.44
C LEU A 73 5.44 19.70 -14.59
N LEU A 74 4.14 19.85 -14.35
CA LEU A 74 3.14 18.80 -14.41
C LEU A 74 2.19 18.97 -15.61
N ASN A 75 2.59 19.75 -16.62
CA ASN A 75 1.80 20.04 -17.83
C ASN A 75 0.38 20.56 -17.55
N ASN A 76 0.16 21.23 -16.40
CA ASN A 76 -1.14 21.68 -15.92
C ASN A 76 -2.20 20.54 -15.82
N VAL A 77 -1.74 19.29 -15.64
CA VAL A 77 -2.60 18.09 -15.53
C VAL A 77 -3.41 18.05 -14.22
N PRO A 78 -2.84 18.34 -13.03
CA PRO A 78 -3.60 18.25 -11.78
C PRO A 78 -4.74 19.26 -11.73
N ASP A 79 -5.91 18.83 -11.27
CA ASP A 79 -7.01 19.74 -10.92
C ASP A 79 -6.69 20.52 -9.64
N ARG A 80 -5.82 19.94 -8.79
CA ARG A 80 -5.32 20.59 -7.58
C ARG A 80 -3.86 20.21 -7.33
N LEU A 81 -3.04 21.21 -7.07
CA LEU A 81 -1.69 21.06 -6.54
C LEU A 81 -1.68 21.58 -5.09
N ILE A 82 -1.37 20.70 -4.14
CA ILE A 82 -1.30 21.02 -2.72
C ILE A 82 0.17 20.97 -2.32
N THR A 83 0.75 22.13 -2.03
CA THR A 83 2.17 22.26 -1.72
C THR A 83 2.41 22.34 -0.21
N ILE A 84 3.33 21.53 0.27
CA ILE A 84 3.89 21.55 1.62
C ILE A 84 5.28 22.19 1.49
N PRO A 85 5.64 23.19 2.33
CA PRO A 85 6.87 23.96 2.12
C PRO A 85 8.17 23.14 2.23
N GLU A 86 8.17 22.10 3.06
CA GLU A 86 9.34 21.28 3.37
C GLU A 86 8.96 19.81 3.32
N ASN A 87 9.92 18.93 3.03
CA ASN A 87 9.69 17.48 2.95
C ASN A 87 9.44 16.91 4.36
N MET A 88 8.19 16.57 4.64
CA MET A 88 7.74 16.03 5.92
C MET A 88 7.49 14.51 5.86
N GLY A 89 7.68 13.92 4.68
CA GLY A 89 7.49 12.51 4.39
C GLY A 89 6.06 12.13 4.01
N LYS A 90 5.95 10.95 3.39
CA LYS A 90 4.70 10.38 2.85
C LYS A 90 3.50 10.45 3.80
N ALA A 91 3.64 10.07 5.07
CA ALA A 91 2.54 10.13 6.04
C ALA A 91 1.95 11.54 6.17
N ASN A 92 2.80 12.58 6.20
CA ASN A 92 2.34 13.95 6.29
C ASN A 92 1.65 14.38 5.00
N ALA A 93 2.24 14.08 3.84
CA ALA A 93 1.64 14.35 2.53
C ALA A 93 0.24 13.73 2.39
N VAL A 94 0.08 12.46 2.78
CA VAL A 94 -1.22 11.79 2.79
C VAL A 94 -2.22 12.52 3.69
N ARG A 95 -1.85 12.88 4.92
CA ARG A 95 -2.77 13.58 5.84
C ARG A 95 -3.16 14.97 5.35
N VAL A 96 -2.20 15.75 4.88
CA VAL A 96 -2.44 17.09 4.32
C VAL A 96 -3.37 16.99 3.11
N GLY A 97 -3.12 16.04 2.22
CA GLY A 97 -3.97 15.78 1.06
C GLY A 97 -5.39 15.39 1.45
N LEU A 98 -5.56 14.39 2.33
CA LEU A 98 -6.88 13.99 2.83
C LEU A 98 -7.62 15.15 3.49
N ASN A 99 -6.96 15.91 4.38
CA ASN A 99 -7.57 17.04 5.07
C ASN A 99 -8.00 18.14 4.08
N SER A 100 -7.16 18.43 3.10
CA SER A 100 -7.42 19.44 2.07
C SER A 100 -8.61 19.07 1.17
N LEU A 101 -8.75 17.78 0.82
CA LEU A 101 -9.86 17.27 0.01
C LEU A 101 -11.16 17.12 0.80
N LEU A 102 -11.10 16.73 2.08
CA LEU A 102 -12.28 16.59 2.94
C LEU A 102 -12.96 17.91 3.29
N ASN A 103 -12.19 19.00 3.33
CA ASN A 103 -12.65 20.35 3.60
C ASN A 103 -13.00 21.12 2.32
N GLU A 104 -13.08 20.46 1.16
CA GLU A 104 -13.54 21.09 -0.06
C GLU A 104 -15.00 21.60 0.12
N PRO A 105 -15.31 22.87 -0.22
CA PRO A 105 -16.63 23.46 -0.04
C PRO A 105 -17.75 22.73 -0.79
N ALA A 106 -17.40 21.98 -1.83
CA ALA A 106 -18.31 21.06 -2.49
C ALA A 106 -18.65 19.92 -1.53
N ASN A 107 -19.69 20.11 -0.71
CA ASN A 107 -20.16 19.24 0.39
C ASN A 107 -20.54 17.79 0.01
N ASN A 108 -20.16 17.30 -1.18
CA ASN A 108 -20.50 15.98 -1.69
C ASN A 108 -19.28 15.24 -2.22
N LEU A 109 -18.17 15.22 -1.46
CA LEU A 109 -17.01 14.37 -1.73
C LEU A 109 -17.45 12.90 -1.78
N GLY A 110 -17.19 12.23 -2.90
CA GLY A 110 -17.49 10.82 -3.12
C GLY A 110 -16.43 9.91 -2.48
N PHE A 111 -15.60 9.29 -3.31
CA PHE A 111 -14.51 8.42 -2.89
C PHE A 111 -13.15 9.10 -3.02
N LEU A 112 -12.20 8.67 -2.20
CA LEU A 112 -10.80 9.07 -2.28
C LEU A 112 -9.97 7.86 -2.69
N VAL A 113 -9.17 8.01 -3.72
CA VAL A 113 -8.21 6.99 -4.17
C VAL A 113 -6.80 7.54 -3.95
N GLN A 114 -5.91 6.73 -3.39
CA GLN A 114 -4.51 7.08 -3.15
C GLN A 114 -3.61 6.13 -3.92
N TYR A 115 -2.60 6.66 -4.61
CA TYR A 115 -1.56 5.89 -5.26
C TYR A 115 -0.18 6.51 -5.00
N ASP A 116 0.86 5.69 -5.13
CA ASP A 116 2.25 6.16 -5.10
C ASP A 116 2.66 6.74 -6.47
N GLY A 117 3.33 7.89 -6.45
CA GLY A 117 3.84 8.54 -7.66
C GLY A 117 5.17 7.96 -8.20
N ASP A 118 5.74 6.95 -7.54
CA ASP A 118 7.07 6.40 -7.87
C ASP A 118 7.04 5.31 -8.96
N GLY A 119 5.84 4.95 -9.45
CA GLY A 119 5.64 3.91 -10.47
C GLY A 119 5.70 2.48 -9.93
N ASP A 120 5.66 2.27 -8.61
CA ASP A 120 5.59 0.93 -8.01
C ASP A 120 4.31 0.18 -8.44
N GLN A 121 3.23 0.91 -8.65
CA GLN A 121 1.93 0.41 -9.11
C GLN A 121 1.61 1.02 -10.48
N ALA A 122 1.04 0.21 -11.38
CA ALA A 122 0.62 0.72 -12.68
C ALA A 122 -0.70 1.49 -12.56
N SER A 123 -0.79 2.65 -13.21
CA SER A 123 -2.01 3.46 -13.22
C SER A 123 -3.21 2.70 -13.79
N LYS A 124 -2.98 1.75 -14.71
CA LYS A 124 -4.02 0.84 -15.25
C LYS A 124 -4.76 0.01 -14.20
N ASP A 125 -4.23 -0.09 -12.98
CA ASP A 125 -4.90 -0.78 -11.88
C ASP A 125 -5.75 0.14 -11.00
N ILE A 126 -5.65 1.47 -11.16
CA ILE A 126 -6.47 2.43 -10.41
C ILE A 126 -7.96 2.12 -10.56
N PRO A 127 -8.51 1.86 -11.77
CA PRO A 127 -9.92 1.51 -11.93
C PRO A 127 -10.36 0.27 -11.14
N ARG A 128 -9.47 -0.70 -10.87
CA ARG A 128 -9.80 -1.90 -10.07
C ARG A 128 -10.03 -1.54 -8.60
N VAL A 129 -9.10 -0.76 -8.03
CA VAL A 129 -9.22 -0.23 -6.65
C VAL A 129 -10.47 0.63 -6.52
N GLN A 130 -10.70 1.48 -7.52
CA GLN A 130 -11.85 2.37 -7.62
C GLN A 130 -13.18 1.60 -7.65
N LYS A 131 -13.29 0.56 -8.50
CA LYS A 131 -14.47 -0.30 -8.60
C LYS A 131 -14.73 -1.01 -7.26
N LYS A 132 -13.68 -1.55 -6.64
CA LYS A 132 -13.80 -2.30 -5.38
C LYS A 132 -14.34 -1.45 -4.24
N ILE A 133 -13.90 -0.19 -4.10
CA ILE A 133 -14.39 0.66 -3.00
C ILE A 133 -15.88 0.97 -3.16
N VAL A 134 -16.35 1.13 -4.40
CA VAL A 134 -17.79 1.29 -4.70
C VAL A 134 -18.55 0.03 -4.31
N GLU A 135 -18.08 -1.14 -4.74
CA GLU A 135 -18.72 -2.42 -4.46
C GLU A 135 -18.90 -2.67 -2.95
N ILE A 136 -17.85 -2.49 -2.16
CA ILE A 136 -17.91 -2.80 -0.72
C ILE A 136 -18.65 -1.72 0.10
N SER A 137 -18.84 -0.53 -0.47
CA SER A 137 -19.58 0.56 0.16
C SER A 137 -21.06 0.56 -0.24
N ARG A 138 -21.43 -0.14 -1.32
CA ARG A 138 -22.84 -0.28 -1.75
C ARG A 138 -23.64 -0.97 -0.65
N GLY A 139 -24.80 -0.39 -0.32
CA GLY A 139 -25.72 -0.92 0.67
C GLY A 139 -25.38 -0.58 2.13
N ASN A 140 -24.16 -0.12 2.43
CA ASN A 140 -23.72 0.23 3.78
C ASN A 140 -22.91 1.55 3.82
N PRO A 141 -23.44 2.69 3.33
CA PRO A 141 -22.71 3.96 3.26
C PRO A 141 -22.28 4.50 4.63
N GLU A 142 -22.92 4.04 5.70
CA GLU A 142 -22.63 4.41 7.08
C GLU A 142 -21.40 3.68 7.66
N ILE A 143 -20.93 2.61 7.03
CA ILE A 143 -19.76 1.87 7.49
C ILE A 143 -18.50 2.47 6.84
N PRO A 144 -17.49 2.92 7.62
CA PRO A 144 -16.21 3.32 7.06
C PRO A 144 -15.61 2.18 6.23
N ALA A 145 -15.02 2.45 5.06
CA ALA A 145 -14.45 1.41 4.23
C ALA A 145 -13.08 1.79 3.69
N LEU A 146 -12.22 0.79 3.59
CA LEU A 146 -10.84 0.84 3.10
C LEU A 146 -10.64 -0.29 2.10
N VAL A 147 -10.18 0.04 0.90
CA VAL A 147 -9.66 -0.91 -0.08
C VAL A 147 -8.15 -0.79 -0.14
N ILE A 148 -7.47 -1.92 -0.17
CA ILE A 148 -6.02 -2.03 -0.34
C ILE A 148 -5.73 -2.81 -1.63
N GLY A 149 -4.88 -2.27 -2.50
CA GLY A 149 -4.44 -2.97 -3.70
C GLY A 149 -3.46 -4.10 -3.34
N ASP A 150 -3.79 -5.34 -3.70
CA ASP A 150 -2.92 -6.52 -3.51
C ASP A 150 -1.98 -6.69 -4.70
N ARG A 151 -0.69 -6.43 -4.47
CA ARG A 151 0.38 -6.56 -5.49
C ARG A 151 0.81 -8.01 -5.73
N TYR A 152 0.21 -8.98 -5.04
CA TYR A 152 0.54 -10.40 -5.10
C TYR A 152 -0.68 -11.25 -5.44
N SER A 153 -1.65 -10.64 -6.12
CA SER A 153 -2.91 -11.28 -6.51
C SER A 153 -2.75 -12.29 -7.64
N GLU A 154 -3.80 -13.10 -7.86
CA GLU A 154 -3.89 -14.05 -8.99
C GLU A 154 -3.92 -13.38 -10.37
N GLU A 155 -4.22 -12.08 -10.44
CA GLU A 155 -4.28 -11.33 -11.70
C GLU A 155 -2.92 -10.73 -12.12
N LEU A 156 -1.83 -11.12 -11.45
CA LEU A 156 -0.50 -10.64 -11.80
C LEU A 156 -0.12 -10.99 -13.25
N THR A 157 0.27 -9.97 -14.01
CA THR A 157 0.70 -10.09 -15.41
C THR A 157 2.22 -10.08 -15.56
N VAL A 158 2.95 -9.87 -14.47
CA VAL A 158 4.41 -9.81 -14.45
C VAL A 158 4.93 -10.88 -13.50
N THR A 159 5.87 -11.70 -13.99
CA THR A 159 6.53 -12.71 -13.16
C THR A 159 7.30 -12.04 -12.02
N PRO A 160 7.04 -12.41 -10.75
CA PRO A 160 7.81 -11.89 -9.62
C PRO A 160 9.30 -12.22 -9.76
N ASN A 161 10.18 -11.35 -9.24
CA ASN A 161 11.61 -11.65 -9.17
C ASN A 161 11.83 -12.94 -8.35
N PRO A 162 12.33 -14.04 -8.96
CA PRO A 162 12.49 -15.34 -8.30
C PRO A 162 13.32 -15.27 -7.02
N GLU A 163 14.34 -14.41 -6.98
CA GLU A 163 15.21 -14.23 -5.81
C GLU A 163 14.46 -13.65 -4.61
N SER A 164 13.40 -12.88 -4.87
CA SER A 164 12.61 -12.22 -3.84
C SER A 164 11.39 -13.03 -3.39
N VAL A 165 10.98 -14.07 -4.14
CA VAL A 165 9.71 -14.78 -3.90
C VAL A 165 9.64 -15.33 -2.48
N ALA A 166 10.66 -16.07 -2.04
CA ALA A 166 10.68 -16.64 -0.69
C ALA A 166 10.53 -15.57 0.41
N TYR A 167 11.21 -14.44 0.23
CA TYR A 167 11.10 -13.31 1.15
C TYR A 167 9.70 -12.70 1.14
N ARG A 168 9.11 -12.49 -0.05
CA ARG A 168 7.76 -11.92 -0.17
C ARG A 168 6.68 -12.85 0.36
N GLN A 169 6.77 -14.15 0.12
CA GLN A 169 5.84 -15.11 0.69
C GLN A 169 5.90 -15.11 2.22
N SER A 170 7.11 -15.00 2.80
CA SER A 170 7.30 -14.90 4.25
C SER A 170 6.69 -13.61 4.82
N LEU A 171 6.91 -12.47 4.16
CA LEU A 171 6.28 -11.20 4.55
C LEU A 171 4.75 -11.28 4.47
N LEU A 172 4.20 -11.87 3.42
CA LEU A 172 2.74 -11.98 3.24
C LEU A 172 2.09 -12.89 4.30
N THR A 173 2.74 -13.98 4.71
CA THR A 173 2.27 -14.78 5.87
C THR A 173 2.26 -13.93 7.13
N PHE A 174 3.38 -13.27 7.45
CA PHE A 174 3.50 -12.46 8.66
C PHE A 174 2.48 -11.32 8.68
N PHE A 175 2.36 -10.59 7.56
CA PHE A 175 1.44 -9.47 7.39
C PHE A 175 -0.02 -9.91 7.42
N GLY A 176 -0.37 -11.04 6.78
CA GLY A 176 -1.71 -11.63 6.87
C GLY A 176 -2.09 -12.02 8.29
N SER A 177 -1.14 -12.56 9.06
CA SER A 177 -1.34 -12.94 10.46
C SER A 177 -1.64 -11.73 11.34
N ILE A 178 -0.93 -10.62 11.12
CA ILE A 178 -1.21 -9.34 11.77
C ILE A 178 -2.61 -8.85 11.40
N ALA A 179 -2.99 -8.88 10.12
CA ALA A 179 -4.29 -8.39 9.68
C ALA A 179 -5.45 -9.20 10.29
N ARG A 180 -5.34 -10.55 10.29
CA ARG A 180 -6.31 -11.43 10.97
C ARG A 180 -6.35 -11.16 12.47
N THR A 181 -5.20 -10.97 13.10
CA THR A 181 -5.15 -10.59 14.52
C THR A 181 -5.83 -9.26 14.75
N LEU A 182 -5.75 -8.29 13.84
CA LEU A 182 -6.52 -7.04 13.91
C LEU A 182 -8.03 -7.20 13.60
N GLY A 183 -8.49 -8.39 13.23
CA GLY A 183 -9.89 -8.69 12.93
C GLY A 183 -10.29 -8.46 11.46
N HIS A 184 -9.31 -8.38 10.56
CA HIS A 184 -9.54 -8.26 9.12
C HIS A 184 -9.60 -9.63 8.44
N ASP A 185 -10.13 -9.65 7.22
CA ASP A 185 -10.22 -10.84 6.38
C ASP A 185 -8.83 -11.43 6.03
N GLU A 186 -8.77 -12.74 5.82
CA GLU A 186 -7.54 -13.48 5.50
C GLU A 186 -6.83 -13.00 4.22
N ASN A 187 -7.56 -12.37 3.31
CA ASN A 187 -7.02 -11.83 2.07
C ASN A 187 -6.28 -10.50 2.26
N VAL A 188 -6.38 -9.86 3.44
CA VAL A 188 -5.70 -8.58 3.74
C VAL A 188 -4.24 -8.82 4.14
N ARG A 189 -3.41 -9.19 3.17
CA ARG A 189 -2.00 -9.57 3.39
C ARG A 189 -0.96 -8.59 2.84
N ASP A 190 -1.34 -7.72 1.91
CA ASP A 190 -0.46 -6.68 1.34
C ASP A 190 -0.80 -5.28 1.87
N TRP A 191 -1.00 -5.17 3.18
CA TRP A 191 -1.40 -3.92 3.82
C TRP A 191 -0.32 -2.83 3.85
N VAL A 192 0.85 -3.06 3.26
CA VAL A 192 1.89 -2.03 3.02
C VAL A 192 1.83 -1.45 1.60
N SER A 193 0.81 -1.80 0.81
CA SER A 193 0.58 -1.23 -0.52
C SER A 193 0.11 0.22 -0.43
N GLY A 194 0.68 1.10 -1.26
CA GLY A 194 0.26 2.50 -1.39
C GLY A 194 -0.99 2.72 -2.25
N ALA A 195 -1.45 1.69 -2.97
CA ALA A 195 -2.65 1.71 -3.81
C ALA A 195 -3.86 1.46 -2.91
N ARG A 196 -4.67 2.48 -2.68
CA ARG A 196 -5.77 2.42 -1.72
C ARG A 196 -6.96 3.21 -2.18
N ALA A 197 -8.12 2.87 -1.65
CA ALA A 197 -9.26 3.75 -1.72
C ALA A 197 -10.04 3.74 -0.40
N TYR A 198 -10.68 4.86 -0.11
CA TYR A 198 -11.37 5.07 1.14
C TYR A 198 -12.71 5.76 0.92
N THR A 199 -13.68 5.45 1.78
CA THR A 199 -14.87 6.29 1.93
C THR A 199 -14.49 7.60 2.63
N ARG A 200 -15.25 8.66 2.35
CA ARG A 200 -15.15 9.92 3.09
C ARG A 200 -15.17 9.72 4.61
N ARG A 201 -16.04 8.82 5.09
CA ARG A 201 -16.17 8.52 6.53
C ARG A 201 -14.88 7.93 7.09
N TYR A 202 -14.30 6.93 6.43
CA TYR A 202 -13.03 6.36 6.84
C TYR A 202 -11.92 7.42 6.86
N ALA A 203 -11.83 8.26 5.82
CA ALA A 203 -10.80 9.30 5.76
C ALA A 203 -10.90 10.29 6.94
N LYS A 204 -12.13 10.65 7.37
CA LYS A 204 -12.35 11.48 8.57
C LYS A 204 -11.90 10.78 9.86
N GLU A 205 -12.30 9.53 10.04
CA GLU A 205 -11.90 8.73 11.20
C GLU A 205 -10.38 8.56 11.27
N PHE A 206 -9.74 8.33 10.12
CA PHE A 206 -8.29 8.26 10.01
C PHE A 206 -7.62 9.56 10.44
N LEU A 207 -8.01 10.71 9.89
CA LEU A 207 -7.42 11.99 10.30
C LEU A 207 -7.61 12.29 11.78
N ALA A 208 -8.79 11.96 12.35
CA ALA A 208 -9.08 12.18 13.76
C ALA A 208 -8.22 11.31 14.70
N LYS A 209 -7.69 10.18 14.22
CA LYS A 209 -6.97 9.20 15.04
C LYS A 209 -5.49 9.06 14.70
N SER A 210 -5.03 9.52 13.54
CA SER A 210 -3.67 9.28 13.04
C SER A 210 -2.60 10.04 13.82
N LYS A 211 -1.44 9.41 14.03
CA LYS A 211 -0.29 9.86 14.81
C LYS A 211 1.09 9.53 14.18
N SER A 212 1.17 8.58 13.25
CA SER A 212 2.43 8.00 12.73
C SER A 212 3.29 8.96 11.89
N GLY A 213 4.59 8.71 11.76
CA GLY A 213 5.47 9.43 10.84
C GLY A 213 5.79 8.66 9.55
N ARG A 214 6.23 9.36 8.50
CA ARG A 214 6.91 8.82 7.30
C ARG A 214 6.24 7.58 6.65
N TYR A 215 6.83 6.38 6.73
CA TYR A 215 6.34 5.16 6.06
C TYR A 215 5.30 4.37 6.89
N GLY A 216 4.97 4.79 8.11
CA GLY A 216 4.00 4.10 8.96
C GLY A 216 2.54 4.30 8.55
N VAL A 217 2.27 5.19 7.58
CA VAL A 217 0.90 5.60 7.24
C VAL A 217 0.03 4.45 6.74
N GLU A 218 0.61 3.56 5.92
CA GLU A 218 -0.09 2.37 5.43
C GLU A 218 -0.52 1.42 6.55
N CYS A 219 0.39 1.20 7.51
CA CYS A 219 0.13 0.37 8.68
C CYS A 219 -0.89 1.03 9.61
N GLU A 220 -0.75 2.32 9.85
CA GLU A 220 -1.65 3.08 10.71
C GLU A 220 -3.08 3.10 10.19
N GLN A 221 -3.25 3.23 8.86
CA GLN A 221 -4.56 3.09 8.24
C GLN A 221 -5.19 1.72 8.56
N LEU A 222 -4.42 0.62 8.52
CA LEU A 222 -4.94 -0.70 8.88
C LEU A 222 -5.32 -0.81 10.37
N VAL A 223 -4.51 -0.25 11.26
CA VAL A 223 -4.79 -0.21 12.71
C VAL A 223 -6.05 0.61 12.98
N VAL A 224 -6.15 1.82 12.42
CA VAL A 224 -7.34 2.66 12.53
C VAL A 224 -8.57 1.94 11.98
N ALA A 225 -8.45 1.23 10.85
CA ALA A 225 -9.56 0.46 10.27
C ALA A 225 -10.13 -0.55 11.29
N SER A 226 -9.26 -1.25 12.01
CA SER A 226 -9.67 -2.15 13.11
C SER A 226 -10.35 -1.36 14.24
N LEU A 227 -9.77 -0.24 14.67
CA LEU A 227 -10.31 0.57 15.76
C LEU A 227 -11.69 1.17 15.45
N VAL A 228 -12.00 1.47 14.21
CA VAL A 228 -13.29 2.06 13.83
C VAL A 228 -14.28 1.05 13.25
N GLY A 229 -13.93 -0.23 13.22
CA GLY A 229 -14.76 -1.29 12.64
C GLY A 229 -15.03 -1.07 11.15
N ALA A 230 -14.01 -0.61 10.42
CA ALA A 230 -14.13 -0.36 9.00
C ALA A 230 -14.24 -1.67 8.22
N ASN A 231 -15.00 -1.66 7.12
CA ASN A 231 -14.99 -2.72 6.13
C ASN A 231 -13.70 -2.64 5.30
N VAL A 232 -12.80 -3.61 5.48
CA VAL A 232 -11.53 -3.67 4.75
C VAL A 232 -11.61 -4.76 3.69
N ALA A 233 -11.27 -4.42 2.44
CA ALA A 233 -11.18 -5.39 1.35
C ALA A 233 -9.91 -5.17 0.52
N THR A 234 -9.59 -6.16 -0.31
CA THR A 234 -8.50 -6.05 -1.28
C THR A 234 -9.00 -5.92 -2.72
N ALA A 235 -8.23 -5.22 -3.54
CA ALA A 235 -8.41 -5.19 -4.99
C ALA A 235 -7.17 -5.82 -5.66
N PRO A 236 -7.34 -6.81 -6.55
CA PRO A 236 -6.20 -7.43 -7.22
C PRO A 236 -5.51 -6.40 -8.13
N LEU A 237 -4.19 -6.29 -8.01
CA LEU A 237 -3.37 -5.51 -8.94
C LEU A 237 -2.67 -6.44 -9.93
N THR A 238 -2.42 -5.93 -11.13
CA THR A 238 -1.89 -6.72 -12.24
C THR A 238 -0.41 -6.49 -12.48
N VAL A 239 0.16 -5.42 -11.92
CA VAL A 239 1.59 -5.09 -12.06
C VAL A 239 2.19 -4.77 -10.69
N SER A 240 3.32 -5.40 -10.40
CA SER A 240 4.24 -4.99 -9.34
C SER A 240 5.65 -4.90 -9.92
N ARG A 241 6.41 -3.87 -9.52
CA ARG A 241 7.84 -3.81 -9.84
C ARG A 241 8.61 -4.98 -9.20
N PRO A 242 9.77 -5.36 -9.76
CA PRO A 242 10.71 -6.28 -9.12
C PRO A 242 11.03 -5.83 -7.70
N ARG A 243 11.12 -6.79 -6.78
CA ARG A 243 11.28 -6.52 -5.36
C ARG A 243 12.65 -6.92 -4.84
N ASP A 244 13.12 -6.17 -3.85
CA ASP A 244 14.32 -6.52 -3.08
C ASP A 244 14.10 -7.78 -2.24
N THR A 245 15.20 -8.44 -1.92
CA THR A 245 15.29 -9.63 -1.06
C THR A 245 15.39 -9.31 0.45
N SER A 246 15.48 -8.02 0.78
CA SER A 246 15.54 -7.50 2.16
C SER A 246 14.80 -6.15 2.25
N THR A 247 14.51 -5.70 3.47
CA THR A 247 13.83 -4.42 3.74
C THR A 247 14.68 -3.56 4.67
N LEU A 248 14.76 -2.26 4.40
CA LEU A 248 15.46 -1.29 5.25
C LEU A 248 14.95 -1.35 6.70
N THR A 249 15.87 -1.32 7.66
CA THR A 249 15.57 -1.33 9.10
C THR A 249 14.65 -0.17 9.47
N SER A 250 14.87 1.01 8.89
CA SER A 250 13.99 2.18 9.09
C SER A 250 12.55 1.94 8.63
N LYS A 251 12.33 1.16 7.56
CA LYS A 251 10.98 0.80 7.10
C LYS A 251 10.31 -0.21 8.02
N TRP A 252 11.06 -1.18 8.56
CA TRP A 252 10.56 -2.06 9.60
C TRP A 252 10.12 -1.23 10.81
N LEU A 253 11.02 -0.47 11.42
CA LEU A 253 10.75 0.34 12.60
C LEU A 253 9.52 1.25 12.40
N GLN A 254 9.47 2.02 11.31
CA GLN A 254 8.35 2.95 11.08
C GLN A 254 6.99 2.27 10.88
N ASN A 255 6.93 1.05 10.35
CA ASN A 255 5.67 0.31 10.26
C ASN A 255 5.27 -0.28 11.62
N PHE A 256 6.24 -0.82 12.36
CA PHE A 256 5.95 -1.58 13.58
C PHE A 256 5.81 -0.72 14.84
N GLU A 257 6.47 0.43 14.91
CA GLU A 257 6.25 1.42 15.98
C GLU A 257 4.83 1.98 15.99
N VAL A 258 4.09 1.89 14.87
CA VAL A 258 2.66 2.24 14.82
C VAL A 258 1.88 1.47 15.87
N PHE A 259 2.07 0.16 16.00
CA PHE A 259 1.33 -0.65 16.96
C PHE A 259 1.55 -0.19 18.41
N LEU A 260 2.78 0.20 18.74
CA LEU A 260 3.13 0.74 20.06
C LEU A 260 2.47 2.10 20.31
N GLY A 261 2.33 2.94 19.28
CA GLY A 261 1.57 4.21 19.36
C GLY A 261 0.06 4.04 19.59
N TYR A 262 -0.47 2.83 19.42
CA TYR A 262 -1.87 2.45 19.66
C TYR A 262 -2.01 1.37 20.73
N GLU A 263 -0.99 1.15 21.55
CA GLU A 263 -0.93 0.05 22.53
C GLU A 263 -2.18 -0.04 23.40
N ASP A 264 -2.56 1.04 24.09
CA ASP A 264 -3.71 1.05 25.01
C ASP A 264 -5.00 0.61 24.29
N ALA A 265 -5.29 1.23 23.14
CA ALA A 265 -6.49 0.95 22.37
C ALA A 265 -6.52 -0.47 21.78
N LEU A 266 -5.35 -1.02 21.44
CA LEU A 266 -5.20 -2.39 20.96
C LEU A 266 -5.37 -3.41 22.10
N ARG A 267 -4.77 -3.14 23.27
CA ARG A 267 -4.89 -3.99 24.46
C ARG A 267 -6.32 -4.05 24.98
N GLU A 268 -7.03 -2.92 25.01
CA GLU A 268 -8.46 -2.86 25.35
C GLU A 268 -9.33 -3.75 24.45
N ARG A 269 -8.87 -4.03 23.23
CA ARG A 269 -9.54 -4.92 22.26
C ARG A 269 -9.01 -6.36 22.27
N GLY A 270 -8.27 -6.74 23.32
CA GLY A 270 -7.70 -8.07 23.46
C GLY A 270 -6.55 -8.35 22.50
N LYS A 271 -5.91 -7.31 21.92
CA LYS A 271 -4.79 -7.45 20.97
C LYS A 271 -3.42 -7.33 21.64
N GLY A 272 -3.35 -7.53 22.96
CA GLY A 272 -2.11 -7.51 23.73
C GLY A 272 -1.00 -8.41 23.17
N PRO A 273 -1.28 -9.67 22.80
CA PRO A 273 -0.26 -10.55 22.23
C PRO A 273 0.41 -10.00 20.95
N LEU A 274 -0.34 -9.29 20.10
CA LEU A 274 0.22 -8.61 18.93
C LEU A 274 1.15 -7.45 19.35
N VAL A 275 0.74 -6.65 20.32
CA VAL A 275 1.54 -5.53 20.83
C VAL A 275 2.84 -6.04 21.44
N ASP A 276 2.79 -7.11 22.24
CA ASP A 276 3.97 -7.69 22.88
C ASP A 276 4.97 -8.25 21.85
N LEU A 277 4.47 -9.00 20.85
CA LEU A 277 5.30 -9.52 19.77
C LEU A 277 5.97 -8.38 18.97
N VAL A 278 5.18 -7.37 18.59
CA VAL A 278 5.70 -6.23 17.83
C VAL A 278 6.69 -5.41 18.66
N GLY A 279 6.44 -5.24 19.96
CA GLY A 279 7.37 -4.58 20.88
C GLY A 279 8.74 -5.26 20.88
N ASN A 280 8.76 -6.59 21.06
CA ASN A 280 9.99 -7.37 21.02
C ASN A 280 10.70 -7.26 19.67
N LEU A 281 9.96 -7.34 18.55
CA LEU A 281 10.53 -7.16 17.20
C LEU A 281 11.19 -5.77 17.06
N VAL A 282 10.50 -4.70 17.48
CA VAL A 282 11.03 -3.33 17.43
C VAL A 282 12.29 -3.19 18.28
N GLU A 283 12.34 -3.81 19.45
CA GLU A 283 13.53 -3.81 20.31
C GLU A 283 14.72 -4.50 19.64
N MET A 284 14.52 -5.70 19.07
CA MET A 284 15.59 -6.42 18.34
C MET A 284 16.13 -5.61 17.16
N LEU A 285 15.24 -4.95 16.41
CA LEU A 285 15.62 -4.09 15.29
C LEU A 285 16.39 -2.84 15.74
N LYS A 286 15.99 -2.21 16.86
CA LYS A 286 16.70 -1.04 17.44
C LYS A 286 18.06 -1.39 18.02
N GLN A 287 18.16 -2.58 18.61
CA GLN A 287 19.42 -3.13 19.10
C GLN A 287 20.27 -3.68 17.97
N GLU A 288 19.76 -3.66 16.73
CA GLU A 288 20.56 -3.94 15.56
C GLU A 288 21.13 -5.37 15.57
N VAL A 289 20.38 -6.29 16.20
CA VAL A 289 20.76 -7.70 16.40
C VAL A 289 20.95 -8.40 15.05
N ASP A 290 22.05 -9.13 14.90
CA ASP A 290 22.44 -9.72 13.61
C ASP A 290 21.46 -10.83 13.17
N GLU A 291 21.07 -11.72 14.09
CA GLU A 291 20.15 -12.83 13.82
C GLU A 291 19.22 -13.04 15.02
N PHE A 292 17.92 -13.22 14.76
CA PHE A 292 16.93 -13.54 15.80
C PHE A 292 15.66 -14.13 15.20
N ASP A 293 14.92 -14.88 16.02
CA ASP A 293 13.65 -15.48 15.65
C ASP A 293 12.48 -14.74 16.31
N VAL A 294 11.38 -14.60 15.57
CA VAL A 294 10.10 -14.09 16.09
C VAL A 294 9.07 -15.21 16.04
N ASN A 295 8.64 -15.68 17.20
CA ASN A 295 7.58 -16.67 17.33
C ASN A 295 6.22 -16.06 16.95
N LEU A 296 5.55 -16.66 15.96
CA LEU A 296 4.28 -16.18 15.41
C LEU A 296 3.04 -16.86 16.01
N SER A 297 3.18 -17.83 16.93
CA SER A 297 2.05 -18.49 17.61
C SER A 297 1.09 -17.50 18.30
N PRO A 298 1.56 -16.36 18.88
CA PRO A 298 0.64 -15.32 19.40
C PRO A 298 -0.30 -14.71 18.35
N LEU A 299 0.01 -14.84 17.06
CA LEU A 299 -0.82 -14.40 15.93
C LEU A 299 -1.60 -15.56 15.28
N GLY A 300 -1.54 -16.75 15.88
CA GLY A 300 -2.20 -17.96 15.39
C GLY A 300 -1.45 -18.70 14.28
N GLU A 301 -0.15 -18.46 14.10
CA GLU A 301 0.71 -19.21 13.17
C GLU A 301 1.68 -20.09 13.95
N GLU A 302 1.64 -21.41 13.73
CA GLU A 302 2.54 -22.36 14.41
C GLU A 302 3.93 -22.40 13.76
N THR A 303 4.59 -21.25 13.69
CA THR A 303 5.87 -21.07 13.03
C THR A 303 6.67 -19.90 13.61
N GLU A 304 7.91 -19.78 13.19
CA GLU A 304 8.80 -18.67 13.55
C GLU A 304 9.28 -17.96 12.27
N MET A 305 9.52 -16.66 12.39
CA MET A 305 10.12 -15.86 11.35
C MET A 305 11.56 -15.54 11.73
N HIS A 306 12.51 -16.03 10.95
CA HIS A 306 13.93 -15.82 11.15
C HIS A 306 14.39 -14.53 10.48
N PHE A 307 14.92 -13.58 11.26
CA PHE A 307 15.46 -12.32 10.78
C PHE A 307 16.99 -12.40 10.68
N THR A 308 17.54 -11.91 9.57
CA THR A 308 19.00 -11.81 9.36
C THR A 308 19.35 -10.40 8.88
N ARG A 309 20.26 -9.74 9.58
CA ARG A 309 20.73 -8.40 9.26
C ARG A 309 21.67 -8.40 8.05
N GLN A 310 21.51 -7.41 7.19
CA GLN A 310 22.31 -7.16 5.99
C GLN A 310 22.62 -5.66 5.90
N GLY A 311 23.60 -5.20 6.67
CA GLY A 311 23.93 -3.77 6.78
C GLY A 311 22.79 -2.99 7.45
N ASP A 312 22.19 -2.06 6.71
CA ASP A 312 21.04 -1.26 7.17
C ASP A 312 19.68 -1.93 6.88
N ARG A 313 19.68 -3.21 6.49
CA ARG A 313 18.49 -3.97 6.07
C ARG A 313 18.35 -5.27 6.86
N TYR A 314 17.16 -5.85 6.79
CA TYR A 314 16.87 -7.20 7.28
C TYR A 314 16.19 -8.04 6.19
N THR A 315 16.64 -9.28 6.04
CA THR A 315 15.80 -10.37 5.51
C THR A 315 14.97 -10.93 6.64
N ALA A 316 13.85 -11.57 6.31
CA ALA A 316 12.96 -12.19 7.27
C ALA A 316 12.25 -13.37 6.59
N LEU A 317 12.55 -14.59 7.03
CA LEU A 317 12.14 -15.81 6.36
C LEU A 317 11.36 -16.73 7.30
N ILE A 318 10.22 -17.21 6.82
CA ILE A 318 9.44 -18.27 7.45
C ILE A 318 9.79 -19.60 6.77
N PRO A 319 9.70 -20.77 7.44
CA PRO A 319 9.87 -22.06 6.80
C PRO A 319 8.96 -22.26 5.57
N PRO A 320 9.41 -22.93 4.50
CA PRO A 320 8.66 -23.03 3.24
C PRO A 320 7.22 -23.50 3.36
N ASP A 321 6.92 -24.42 4.27
CA ASP A 321 5.58 -25.01 4.43
C ASP A 321 4.54 -24.05 5.01
N TYR A 322 4.98 -22.94 5.61
CA TYR A 322 4.13 -21.90 6.21
C TYR A 322 4.09 -20.62 5.36
N ARG A 323 4.79 -20.58 4.23
CA ARG A 323 4.86 -19.41 3.34
C ARG A 323 3.56 -19.25 2.56
N ALA A 324 3.03 -18.03 2.56
CA ALA A 324 1.84 -17.68 1.79
C ALA A 324 2.12 -17.91 0.31
N LYS A 325 1.15 -18.47 -0.42
CA LYS A 325 1.26 -18.58 -1.86
C LYS A 325 1.21 -17.18 -2.49
N ILE A 326 2.20 -16.83 -3.30
CA ILE A 326 2.07 -15.78 -4.31
C ILE A 326 1.58 -16.51 -5.54
N PHE A 327 0.40 -16.15 -6.04
CA PHE A 327 -0.26 -16.92 -7.08
C PHE A 327 0.45 -16.73 -8.43
N ASP A 328 0.48 -17.82 -9.22
CA ASP A 328 1.32 -18.11 -10.40
C ASP A 328 2.82 -18.41 -10.15
N THR A 329 3.10 -19.38 -9.28
CA THR A 329 4.36 -20.16 -9.34
C THR A 329 4.15 -21.63 -9.71
N GLU A 330 2.93 -22.04 -10.09
CA GLU A 330 2.64 -23.43 -10.51
C GLU A 330 2.85 -23.68 -12.01
N ARG A 331 3.15 -22.64 -12.82
CA ARG A 331 3.49 -22.82 -14.24
C ARG A 331 4.95 -22.78 -14.64
N ASN A 332 5.94 -22.45 -13.80
CA ASN A 332 7.36 -22.56 -14.20
C ASN A 332 8.37 -22.50 -13.03
N PHE A 333 8.50 -23.57 -12.25
CA PHE A 333 9.81 -24.10 -11.81
C PHE A 333 9.61 -25.55 -11.34
N PRO A 334 9.89 -26.57 -12.16
CA PRO A 334 9.88 -27.95 -11.69
C PRO A 334 11.09 -28.16 -10.78
N PHE A 335 10.91 -28.04 -9.46
CA PHE A 335 11.75 -28.81 -8.56
C PHE A 335 11.27 -30.26 -8.65
N THR A 336 11.96 -31.02 -9.49
CA THR A 336 11.85 -32.48 -9.47
C THR A 336 12.23 -32.94 -8.07
N ILE A 337 11.26 -33.39 -7.28
CA ILE A 337 11.52 -34.16 -6.07
C ILE A 337 12.14 -35.48 -6.55
N ARG A 338 13.47 -35.55 -6.63
CA ARG A 338 14.13 -36.85 -6.57
C ARG A 338 14.04 -37.32 -5.13
N LYS A 339 13.01 -38.12 -4.83
CA LYS A 339 13.08 -39.07 -3.73
C LYS A 339 14.18 -40.06 -4.10
N ASN A 340 15.34 -39.94 -3.47
CA ASN A 340 16.27 -41.06 -3.42
C ASN A 340 15.73 -42.03 -2.37
N ILE A 341 15.47 -43.25 -2.86
CA ILE A 341 15.37 -44.49 -2.08
C ILE A 341 16.70 -44.72 -1.38
#